data_AF-A0A7U4JAC3-F1
#
_entry.id   AF-A0A7U4JAC3-F1
#
_cell.length_a   1.000
_cell.length_b   1.000
_cell.length_c   1.000
_cell.angle_alpha   90.00
_cell.angle_beta   90.00
_cell.angle_gamma   90.00
#
_symmetry.space_group_name_H-M   'P 1'
#
loop_
_entity.id
_entity.type
_entity.pdbx_description
1 polymer ?
#
loop_
_entity_poly.entity_id
_entity_poly.type
_entity_poly.pdbx_seq_one_letter_code
_entity_poly.pdbx_strand_id
1 'polypeptide(L)'
;MRSGVYAIGAAAAALLLAVAPPAVAQAPVPPPCRTVGDAPFLRIAPESAARLAEIGVGRAEVFALMHETSIPETMGCWAMPVGNFDSQLVSVGMSQWNYGTGSLQPVLKAWRDSFRSRGRFKRAVKALAPTYGKLLFSRDCLAVPVRDRCRAGILAAHGADGKLNPVILAELTAIFESDAMLQVQTDAYVALLEAVRLDLLRVFPGQPITMRKVRWAVDTKVQQGFFPIDEDLARLRAKLAAMPPGERWTRLRAIFDWYGALARTIDQDGIQRDAAWNVEQWGCMIDFGMIDPEQYEMLHLTFLRSRTAIGNSGRWQALTFERRAKIILGIGSVSGVRGGNCPAPRAD
;
A
#
# COMPACT_ATOMS: atom_id res chain seq x y z
N MET A 1 41.31 4.88 -74.15
CA MET A 1 41.24 6.34 -73.85
C MET A 1 40.72 6.47 -72.43
N ARG A 2 41.64 6.79 -71.48
CA ARG A 2 41.70 8.07 -70.75
C ARG A 2 40.51 8.25 -69.79
N SER A 3 40.73 8.01 -68.49
CA SER A 3 40.85 9.06 -67.45
C SER A 3 39.49 9.36 -66.82
N GLY A 4 39.27 9.52 -65.51
CA GLY A 4 40.10 9.55 -64.32
C GLY A 4 39.17 9.91 -63.15
N VAL A 5 39.52 9.40 -61.95
CA VAL A 5 39.42 10.01 -60.61
C VAL A 5 38.35 11.11 -60.38
N TYR A 6 37.45 10.92 -59.41
CA TYR A 6 37.41 11.70 -58.15
C TYR A 6 36.59 10.97 -57.08
N ALA A 7 37.25 10.73 -55.95
CA ALA A 7 36.67 10.29 -54.70
C ALA A 7 36.00 11.48 -54.00
N ILE A 8 34.80 11.27 -53.44
CA ILE A 8 34.30 12.07 -52.32
C ILE A 8 33.77 11.07 -51.30
N GLY A 9 34.58 10.83 -50.26
CA GLY A 9 34.15 10.13 -49.07
C GLY A 9 33.24 11.05 -48.24
N ALA A 10 32.04 10.58 -47.93
CA ALA A 10 31.19 11.16 -46.90
C ALA A 10 31.19 10.19 -45.70
N ALA A 11 32.07 10.46 -44.75
CA ALA A 11 32.02 9.84 -43.44
C ALA A 11 30.81 10.43 -42.68
N ALA A 12 29.73 9.66 -42.60
CA ALA A 12 28.60 9.99 -41.74
C ALA A 12 29.00 9.73 -40.28
N ALA A 13 29.41 10.79 -39.59
CA ALA A 13 29.57 10.77 -38.14
C ALA A 13 28.17 10.67 -37.51
N ALA A 14 27.81 9.48 -37.03
CA ALA A 14 26.62 9.27 -36.22
C ALA A 14 26.83 9.95 -34.85
N LEU A 15 26.17 11.09 -34.65
CA LEU A 15 26.02 11.70 -33.33
C LEU A 15 25.18 10.76 -32.47
N LEU A 16 25.84 9.96 -31.62
CA LEU A 16 25.21 9.32 -30.48
C LEU A 16 24.85 10.42 -29.47
N LEU A 17 23.63 10.95 -29.58
CA LEU A 17 23.00 11.69 -28.51
C LEU A 17 22.85 10.73 -27.33
N ALA A 18 23.75 10.84 -26.35
CA ALA A 18 23.59 10.24 -25.04
C ALA A 18 22.34 10.85 -24.41
N VAL A 19 21.20 10.17 -24.56
CA VAL A 19 19.99 10.47 -23.79
C VAL A 19 20.33 10.16 -22.34
N ALA A 20 20.60 11.20 -21.56
CA ALA A 20 20.73 11.08 -20.12
C ALA A 20 19.46 10.36 -19.59
N PRO A 21 19.59 9.35 -18.73
CA PRO A 21 18.43 8.72 -18.12
C PRO A 21 17.61 9.82 -17.42
N PRO A 22 16.26 9.77 -17.49
CA PRO A 22 15.43 10.76 -16.83
C PRO A 22 15.80 10.81 -15.36
N ALA A 23 16.05 12.03 -14.87
CA ALA A 23 16.32 12.28 -13.46
C ALA A 23 15.24 11.61 -12.61
N VAL A 24 15.68 10.81 -11.63
CA VAL A 24 14.80 10.13 -10.68
C VAL A 24 13.96 11.21 -10.00
N ALA A 25 12.65 11.22 -10.26
CA ALA A 25 11.75 12.12 -9.57
C ALA A 25 11.82 11.82 -8.07
N GLN A 26 12.42 12.74 -7.31
CA GLN A 26 12.40 12.67 -5.86
C GLN A 26 10.94 12.66 -5.40
N ALA A 27 10.60 11.77 -4.47
CA ALA A 27 9.27 11.75 -3.89
C ALA A 27 8.94 13.15 -3.33
N PRO A 28 7.70 13.66 -3.53
CA PRO A 28 7.32 14.97 -3.04
C PRO A 28 7.58 15.06 -1.53
N VAL A 29 8.18 16.16 -1.08
CA VAL A 29 8.40 16.43 0.34
C VAL A 29 7.02 16.52 1.02
N PRO A 30 6.73 15.67 2.02
CA PRO A 30 5.44 15.71 2.69
C PRO A 30 5.22 17.06 3.40
N PRO A 31 4.00 17.60 3.40
CA PRO A 31 3.69 18.78 4.21
C PRO A 31 3.96 18.47 5.69
N PRO A 32 4.30 19.48 6.51
CA PRO A 32 4.51 19.26 7.94
C PRO A 32 3.24 18.66 8.56
N CYS A 33 3.38 17.47 9.13
CA CYS A 33 2.29 16.72 9.74
C CYS A 33 2.81 15.97 10.97
N ARG A 34 1.91 15.52 11.84
CA ARG A 34 2.27 14.57 12.88
C ARG A 34 2.52 13.20 12.24
N THR A 35 3.78 12.76 12.26
CA THR A 35 4.18 11.46 11.71
C THR A 35 3.59 10.31 12.53
N VAL A 36 3.14 9.27 11.82
CA VAL A 36 2.72 7.99 12.38
C VAL A 36 3.89 7.33 13.11
N GLY A 37 3.71 7.04 14.40
CA GLY A 37 4.74 6.47 15.24
C GLY A 37 4.26 6.22 16.66
N ASP A 38 5.13 5.57 17.45
CA ASP A 38 4.86 5.28 18.86
C ASP A 38 4.81 6.57 19.69
N ALA A 39 3.92 6.61 20.69
CA ALA A 39 3.87 7.66 21.68
C ALA A 39 3.46 7.08 23.06
N PRO A 40 3.94 7.65 24.18
CA PRO A 40 3.70 7.08 25.52
C PRO A 40 2.22 6.95 25.91
N PHE A 41 1.35 7.82 25.39
CA PHE A 41 -0.09 7.77 25.69
C PHE A 41 -0.83 6.71 24.87
N LEU A 42 -0.24 6.23 23.77
CA LEU A 42 -0.85 5.19 22.92
C LEU A 42 -0.76 3.84 23.61
N ARG A 43 -1.90 3.19 23.75
CA ARG A 43 -2.04 1.91 24.45
C ARG A 43 -2.38 0.82 23.46
N ILE A 44 -1.83 -0.36 23.68
CA ILE A 44 -2.28 -1.60 23.05
C ILE A 44 -2.83 -2.45 24.19
N ALA A 45 -4.04 -2.98 24.04
CA ALA A 45 -4.64 -3.82 25.06
C ALA A 45 -3.71 -5.02 25.37
N PRO A 46 -3.41 -5.34 26.64
CA PRO A 46 -2.45 -6.38 26.99
C PRO A 46 -2.73 -7.73 26.33
N GLU A 47 -4.00 -8.09 26.20
CA GLU A 47 -4.45 -9.32 25.55
C GLU A 47 -4.18 -9.32 24.03
N SER A 48 -4.39 -8.19 23.35
CA SER A 48 -4.05 -8.07 21.92
C SER A 48 -2.53 -8.06 21.74
N ALA A 49 -1.78 -7.40 22.62
CA ALA A 49 -0.32 -7.41 22.60
C ALA A 49 0.23 -8.84 22.78
N ALA A 50 -0.31 -9.61 23.71
CA ALA A 50 0.08 -11.01 23.93
C ALA A 50 -0.20 -11.88 22.69
N ARG A 51 -1.39 -11.76 22.08
CA ARG A 51 -1.74 -12.51 20.87
C ARG A 51 -0.87 -12.14 19.68
N LEU A 52 -0.59 -10.85 19.47
CA LEU A 52 0.28 -10.39 18.38
C LEU A 52 1.73 -10.83 18.57
N ALA A 53 2.21 -10.92 19.81
CA ALA A 53 3.54 -11.42 20.11
C ALA A 53 3.74 -12.89 19.67
N GLU A 54 2.69 -13.70 19.60
CA GLU A 54 2.74 -15.08 19.09
C GLU A 54 3.22 -15.18 17.63
N ILE A 55 3.03 -14.11 16.84
CA ILE A 55 3.51 -14.01 15.45
C ILE A 55 4.71 -13.07 15.32
N GLY A 56 5.40 -12.78 16.43
CA GLY A 56 6.57 -11.90 16.46
C GLY A 56 6.25 -10.41 16.29
N VAL A 57 4.99 -10.00 16.48
CA VAL A 57 4.58 -8.60 16.36
C VAL A 57 4.46 -7.98 17.75
N GLY A 58 5.54 -7.34 18.21
CA GLY A 58 5.58 -6.56 19.43
C GLY A 58 5.12 -5.11 19.22
N ARG A 59 5.17 -4.30 20.27
CA ARG A 59 4.78 -2.88 20.21
C ARG A 59 5.55 -2.11 19.14
N ALA A 60 6.87 -2.29 19.09
CA ALA A 60 7.72 -1.62 18.11
C ALA A 60 7.31 -2.00 16.68
N GLU A 61 7.06 -3.28 16.44
CA GLU A 61 6.63 -3.79 15.13
C GLU A 61 5.24 -3.28 14.76
N VAL A 62 4.29 -3.18 15.70
CA VAL A 62 2.97 -2.57 15.45
C VAL A 62 3.11 -1.17 14.88
N PHE A 63 3.88 -0.30 15.55
CA PHE A 63 4.05 1.08 15.10
C PHE A 63 4.89 1.19 13.83
N ALA A 64 5.88 0.33 13.62
CA ALA A 64 6.63 0.26 12.37
C ALA A 64 5.73 -0.14 11.19
N LEU A 65 4.91 -1.19 11.34
CA LEU A 65 3.96 -1.63 10.32
C LEU A 65 2.91 -0.55 10.03
N MET A 66 2.44 0.15 11.07
CA MET A 66 1.47 1.23 10.93
C MET A 66 2.06 2.40 10.15
N HIS A 67 3.31 2.77 10.46
CA HIS A 67 4.05 3.77 9.69
C HIS A 67 4.22 3.33 8.23
N GLU A 68 4.71 2.11 7.97
CA GLU A 68 4.88 1.56 6.62
C GLU A 68 3.57 1.57 5.81
N THR A 69 2.45 1.18 6.43
CA THR A 69 1.12 1.19 5.80
C THR A 69 0.65 2.60 5.48
N SER A 70 1.00 3.58 6.32
CA SER A 70 0.60 4.97 6.13
C SER A 70 1.40 5.71 5.06
N ILE A 71 2.58 5.24 4.65
CA ILE A 71 3.41 5.89 3.62
C ILE A 71 2.66 6.03 2.28
N PRO A 72 2.14 4.97 1.65
CA PRO A 72 1.44 5.11 0.38
C PRO A 72 0.12 5.88 0.49
N GLU A 73 -0.52 5.87 1.66
CA GLU A 73 -1.83 6.50 1.86
C GLU A 73 -1.72 7.98 2.24
N THR A 74 -0.73 8.33 3.07
CA THR A 74 -0.64 9.63 3.74
C THR A 74 0.78 10.19 3.84
N MET A 75 1.73 9.62 3.11
CA MET A 75 3.15 9.96 3.23
C MET A 75 3.68 9.81 4.67
N GLY A 76 3.07 8.93 5.47
CA GLY A 76 3.48 8.71 6.86
C GLY A 76 2.75 9.57 7.90
N CYS A 77 1.69 10.30 7.53
CA CYS A 77 0.99 11.25 8.40
C CYS A 77 -0.24 10.66 9.10
N TRP A 78 -0.52 11.09 10.32
CA TRP A 78 -1.72 10.65 11.05
C TRP A 78 -3.06 11.16 10.50
N ALA A 79 -3.06 12.24 9.72
CA ALA A 79 -4.28 12.93 9.30
C ALA A 79 -4.40 13.10 7.78
N MET A 80 -3.51 13.89 7.17
CA MET A 80 -3.52 14.25 5.74
C MET A 80 -4.91 14.23 5.05
N PRO A 81 -5.83 15.14 5.40
CA PRO A 81 -7.15 15.19 4.79
C PRO A 81 -7.06 15.58 3.31
N VAL A 82 -7.82 14.91 2.46
CA VAL A 82 -7.92 15.17 1.03
C VAL A 82 -9.39 15.26 0.60
N GLY A 83 -9.63 16.05 -0.45
CA GLY A 83 -10.97 16.30 -1.00
C GLY A 83 -11.44 15.22 -1.96
N ASN A 84 -12.44 15.56 -2.76
CA ASN A 84 -13.20 14.62 -3.58
C ASN A 84 -12.60 14.36 -4.98
N PHE A 85 -11.35 13.91 -5.08
CA PHE A 85 -10.73 13.64 -6.39
C PHE A 85 -11.10 12.27 -6.99
N ASP A 86 -11.63 11.35 -6.17
CA ASP A 86 -11.98 9.96 -6.51
C ASP A 86 -13.45 9.63 -6.19
N SER A 87 -14.29 10.66 -6.04
CA SER A 87 -15.71 10.55 -5.66
C SER A 87 -15.97 10.01 -4.24
N GLN A 88 -14.98 10.05 -3.34
CA GLN A 88 -15.11 9.58 -1.95
C GLN A 88 -15.52 10.66 -0.92
N LEU A 89 -15.80 11.88 -1.38
CA LEU A 89 -16.13 13.09 -0.62
C LEU A 89 -14.98 13.64 0.23
N VAL A 90 -14.48 12.87 1.19
CA VAL A 90 -13.35 13.21 2.06
C VAL A 90 -12.63 11.91 2.36
N SER A 91 -11.30 11.91 2.23
CA SER A 91 -10.44 10.85 2.77
C SER A 91 -9.50 11.47 3.81
N VAL A 92 -9.32 10.80 4.95
CA VAL A 92 -8.54 11.33 6.08
C VAL A 92 -8.06 10.20 6.99
N GLY A 93 -7.00 10.46 7.73
CA GLY A 93 -6.37 9.54 8.66
C GLY A 93 -5.28 8.70 8.00
N MET A 94 -4.46 8.04 8.82
CA MET A 94 -3.29 7.30 8.35
C MET A 94 -3.58 6.18 7.33
N SER A 95 -4.84 5.72 7.24
CA SER A 95 -5.30 4.74 6.25
C SER A 95 -6.30 5.33 5.23
N GLN A 96 -6.39 6.65 5.12
CA GLN A 96 -7.28 7.36 4.18
C GLN A 96 -8.75 6.89 4.24
N TRP A 97 -9.29 6.73 5.44
CA TRP A 97 -10.71 6.40 5.62
C TRP A 97 -11.58 7.49 5.02
N ASN A 98 -12.65 7.09 4.35
CA ASN A 98 -13.46 8.00 3.57
C ASN A 98 -14.96 7.80 3.73
N TYR A 99 -15.71 8.87 3.43
CA TYR A 99 -17.18 8.84 3.53
C TYR A 99 -17.83 8.03 2.42
N GLY A 100 -17.29 8.05 1.20
CA GLY A 100 -17.89 7.42 0.02
C GLY A 100 -18.02 5.91 0.15
N THR A 101 -16.99 5.22 0.66
CA THR A 101 -17.01 3.78 0.95
C THR A 101 -17.65 3.44 2.30
N GLY A 102 -17.85 4.42 3.17
CA GLY A 102 -18.37 4.20 4.52
C GLY A 102 -17.32 3.87 5.58
N SER A 103 -16.03 3.95 5.24
CA SER A 103 -14.92 3.55 6.11
C SER A 103 -14.56 4.58 7.19
N LEU A 104 -14.90 5.87 6.98
CA LEU A 104 -14.66 6.94 7.95
C LEU A 104 -15.65 6.95 9.13
N GLN A 105 -16.89 6.53 8.89
CA GLN A 105 -17.99 6.60 9.85
C GLN A 105 -17.72 5.77 11.12
N PRO A 106 -17.21 4.52 11.04
CA PRO A 106 -16.81 3.77 12.22
C PRO A 106 -15.73 4.47 13.05
N VAL A 107 -14.73 5.08 12.39
CA VAL A 107 -13.63 5.81 13.06
C VAL A 107 -14.16 7.01 13.83
N LEU A 108 -15.02 7.82 13.20
CA LEU A 108 -15.65 8.97 13.86
C LEU A 108 -16.58 8.54 15.02
N LYS A 109 -17.32 7.44 14.87
CA LYS A 109 -18.13 6.88 15.96
C LYS A 109 -17.26 6.44 17.14
N ALA A 110 -16.18 5.71 16.88
CA ALA A 110 -15.24 5.27 17.91
C ALA A 110 -14.61 6.45 18.65
N TRP A 111 -14.20 7.51 17.92
CA TRP A 111 -13.69 8.73 18.54
C TRP A 111 -14.72 9.42 19.41
N ARG A 112 -15.96 9.59 18.93
CA ARG A 112 -17.06 10.13 19.75
C ARG A 112 -17.27 9.31 21.03
N ASP A 113 -17.27 7.99 20.91
CA ASP A 113 -17.60 7.07 22.01
C ASP A 113 -16.44 6.96 23.02
N SER A 114 -15.20 7.18 22.59
CA SER A 114 -14.00 7.20 23.46
C SER A 114 -14.09 8.21 24.62
N PHE A 115 -14.84 9.30 24.45
CA PHE A 115 -15.02 10.31 25.50
C PHE A 115 -15.91 9.84 26.65
N ARG A 116 -16.65 8.72 26.51
CA ARG A 116 -17.56 8.13 27.52
C ARG A 116 -18.59 9.11 28.12
N SER A 117 -18.75 10.29 27.54
CA SER A 117 -19.62 11.36 28.03
C SER A 117 -19.92 12.32 26.88
N ARG A 118 -21.22 12.54 26.64
CA ARG A 118 -21.70 13.47 25.61
C ARG A 118 -21.20 14.90 25.84
N GLY A 119 -21.07 15.31 27.10
CA GLY A 119 -20.56 16.64 27.47
C GLY A 119 -19.09 16.83 27.10
N ARG A 120 -18.25 15.82 27.39
CA ARG A 120 -16.81 15.84 27.01
C ARG A 120 -16.64 15.84 25.49
N PHE A 121 -17.36 14.98 24.79
CA PHE A 121 -17.36 14.94 23.32
C PHE A 121 -17.73 16.31 22.72
N LYS A 122 -18.83 16.93 23.16
CA LYS A 122 -19.24 18.25 22.64
C LYS A 122 -18.18 19.34 22.87
N ARG A 123 -17.49 19.32 24.01
CA ARG A 123 -16.39 20.26 24.29
C ARG A 123 -15.20 20.02 23.37
N ALA A 124 -14.81 18.76 23.16
CA ALA A 124 -13.73 18.41 22.25
C ALA A 124 -14.06 18.84 20.80
N VAL A 125 -15.27 18.55 20.32
CA VAL A 125 -15.71 19.00 18.99
C VAL A 125 -15.71 20.52 18.88
N LYS A 126 -16.20 21.25 19.90
CA LYS A 126 -16.18 22.73 19.88
C LYS A 126 -14.75 23.28 19.83
N ALA A 127 -13.79 22.61 20.46
CA ALA A 127 -12.40 23.03 20.50
C ALA A 127 -11.66 22.71 19.19
N LEU A 128 -11.86 21.52 18.62
CA LEU A 128 -11.11 21.02 17.46
C LEU A 128 -11.78 21.34 16.12
N ALA A 129 -13.11 21.41 16.09
CA ALA A 129 -13.91 21.58 14.87
C ALA A 129 -15.12 22.49 15.11
N PRO A 130 -14.91 23.79 15.42
CA PRO A 130 -15.98 24.72 15.77
C PRO A 130 -17.00 24.96 14.64
N THR A 131 -16.61 24.82 13.38
CA THR A 131 -17.41 25.13 12.20
C THR A 131 -18.12 23.89 11.67
N TYR A 132 -17.36 22.86 11.29
CA TYR A 132 -17.84 21.66 10.62
C TYR A 132 -18.08 20.49 11.56
N GLY A 133 -17.63 20.55 12.82
CA GLY A 133 -17.81 19.46 13.77
C GLY A 133 -19.27 18.99 13.94
N LYS A 134 -20.24 19.91 13.91
CA LYS A 134 -21.67 19.54 13.95
C LYS A 134 -22.11 18.75 12.71
N LEU A 135 -21.57 19.08 11.54
CA LEU A 135 -21.83 18.38 10.28
C LEU A 135 -21.16 17.00 10.31
N LEU A 136 -19.85 16.95 10.58
CA LEU A 136 -19.03 15.73 10.57
C LEU A 136 -19.62 14.62 11.48
N PHE A 137 -20.11 15.01 12.66
CA PHE A 137 -20.71 14.08 13.62
C PHE A 137 -22.25 14.07 13.58
N SER A 138 -22.85 14.61 12.53
CA SER A 138 -24.30 14.54 12.32
C SER A 138 -24.74 13.10 12.08
N ARG A 139 -26.02 12.79 12.36
CA ARG A 139 -26.62 11.49 12.03
C ARG A 139 -26.47 11.16 10.54
N ASP A 140 -26.52 12.19 9.69
CA ASP A 140 -26.49 12.03 8.24
C ASP A 140 -25.08 11.72 7.71
N CYS A 141 -24.03 12.29 8.32
CA CYS A 141 -22.64 11.94 7.99
C CYS A 141 -22.18 10.62 8.60
N LEU A 142 -22.72 10.23 9.76
CA LEU A 142 -22.42 8.94 10.40
C LEU A 142 -23.20 7.76 9.83
N ALA A 143 -24.06 7.99 8.82
CA ALA A 143 -24.76 6.94 8.09
C ALA A 143 -23.86 6.29 7.03
N VAL A 144 -24.12 5.02 6.71
CA VAL A 144 -23.47 4.27 5.62
C VAL A 144 -24.57 3.72 4.71
N PRO A 145 -24.69 4.20 3.45
CA PRO A 145 -23.98 5.34 2.88
C PRO A 145 -24.36 6.67 3.56
N VAL A 146 -23.55 7.72 3.35
CA VAL A 146 -23.88 9.07 3.83
C VAL A 146 -25.18 9.58 3.18
N ARG A 147 -25.97 10.34 3.93
CA ARG A 147 -27.22 10.92 3.41
C ARG A 147 -26.97 12.25 2.69
N ASP A 148 -27.91 12.65 1.84
CA ASP A 148 -27.78 13.81 0.94
C ASP A 148 -27.44 15.11 1.67
N ARG A 149 -28.01 15.33 2.86
CA ARG A 149 -27.69 16.52 3.66
C ARG A 149 -26.21 16.57 4.06
N CYS A 150 -25.62 15.43 4.41
CA CYS A 150 -24.19 15.35 4.67
C CYS A 150 -23.41 15.60 3.39
N ARG A 151 -23.75 14.89 2.31
CA ARG A 151 -23.08 15.02 1.01
C ARG A 151 -23.04 16.47 0.55
N ALA A 152 -24.19 17.16 0.55
CA ALA A 152 -24.29 18.56 0.16
C ALA A 152 -23.46 19.47 1.08
N GLY A 153 -23.51 19.25 2.40
CA GLY A 153 -22.72 20.05 3.35
C GLY A 153 -21.22 19.88 3.19
N ILE A 154 -20.75 18.65 2.92
CA ILE A 154 -19.34 18.36 2.68
C ILE A 154 -18.90 18.94 1.34
N LEU A 155 -19.67 18.76 0.27
CA LEU A 155 -19.37 19.35 -1.05
C LEU A 155 -19.36 20.89 -1.01
N ALA A 156 -20.23 21.51 -0.22
CA ALA A 156 -20.19 22.96 0.00
C ALA A 156 -18.91 23.43 0.74
N ALA A 157 -18.20 22.52 1.41
CA ALA A 157 -16.90 22.79 2.02
C ALA A 157 -15.72 22.57 1.06
N HIS A 158 -15.97 22.27 -0.21
CA HIS A 158 -14.95 22.13 -1.24
C HIS A 158 -14.73 23.45 -1.99
N GLY A 159 -13.50 23.70 -2.42
CA GLY A 159 -13.16 24.72 -3.40
C GLY A 159 -13.56 24.31 -4.82
N ALA A 160 -13.46 25.25 -5.76
CA ALA A 160 -13.76 25.01 -7.17
C ALA A 160 -12.85 23.96 -7.83
N ASP A 161 -11.68 23.69 -7.24
CA ASP A 161 -10.71 22.68 -7.67
C ASP A 161 -10.97 21.29 -7.05
N GLY A 162 -12.08 21.11 -6.34
CA GLY A 162 -12.42 19.85 -5.66
C GLY A 162 -11.59 19.56 -4.42
N LYS A 163 -10.73 20.50 -3.97
CA LYS A 163 -10.01 20.37 -2.70
C LYS A 163 -10.89 20.83 -1.55
N LEU A 164 -10.54 20.39 -0.35
CA LEU A 164 -11.15 20.91 0.87
C LEU A 164 -10.79 22.38 1.06
N ASN A 165 -11.77 23.19 1.46
CA ASN A 165 -11.47 24.55 1.87
C ASN A 165 -10.57 24.55 3.12
N PRO A 166 -9.83 25.65 3.39
CA PRO A 166 -8.87 25.67 4.48
C PRO A 166 -9.46 25.38 5.87
N VAL A 167 -10.74 25.69 6.09
CA VAL A 167 -11.38 25.54 7.41
C VAL A 167 -11.66 24.07 7.70
N ILE A 168 -12.35 23.34 6.80
CA ILE A 168 -12.64 21.92 7.03
C ILE A 168 -11.35 21.08 7.02
N LEU A 169 -10.35 21.46 6.20
CA LEU A 169 -9.03 20.84 6.20
C LEU A 169 -8.38 20.97 7.58
N ALA A 170 -8.31 22.17 8.14
CA ALA A 170 -7.72 22.41 9.45
C ALA A 170 -8.46 21.66 10.58
N GLU A 171 -9.80 21.66 10.57
CA GLU A 171 -10.60 20.99 11.59
C GLU A 171 -10.48 19.46 11.53
N LEU A 172 -10.43 18.88 10.32
CA LEU A 172 -10.16 17.45 10.14
C LEU A 172 -8.75 17.09 10.62
N THR A 173 -7.74 17.89 10.27
CA THR A 173 -6.37 17.71 10.77
C THR A 173 -6.34 17.75 12.30
N ALA A 174 -6.96 18.76 12.93
CA ALA A 174 -7.00 18.89 14.38
C ALA A 174 -7.70 17.71 15.08
N ILE A 175 -8.79 17.19 14.50
CA ILE A 175 -9.43 15.97 15.02
C ILE A 175 -8.46 14.78 14.89
N PHE A 176 -7.89 14.56 13.71
CA PHE A 176 -7.10 13.38 13.40
C PHE A 176 -5.71 13.35 14.04
N GLU A 177 -5.17 14.50 14.41
CA GLU A 177 -3.92 14.60 15.17
C GLU A 177 -4.13 14.69 16.69
N SER A 178 -5.38 14.71 17.17
CA SER A 178 -5.69 14.68 18.60
C SER A 178 -5.37 13.31 19.22
N ASP A 179 -4.79 13.29 20.42
CA ASP A 179 -4.37 12.05 21.10
C ASP A 179 -5.49 10.99 21.20
N ALA A 180 -6.74 11.44 21.41
CA ALA A 180 -7.90 10.55 21.42
C ALA A 180 -8.17 9.89 20.06
N MET A 181 -7.97 10.60 18.95
CA MET A 181 -8.11 10.01 17.62
C MET A 181 -6.93 9.13 17.25
N LEU A 182 -5.73 9.49 17.68
CA LEU A 182 -4.56 8.64 17.49
C LEU A 182 -4.71 7.29 18.19
N GLN A 183 -5.30 7.27 19.39
CA GLN A 183 -5.66 6.02 20.06
C GLN A 183 -6.68 5.22 19.23
N VAL A 184 -7.73 5.85 18.70
CA VAL A 184 -8.73 5.16 17.86
C VAL A 184 -8.12 4.57 16.59
N GLN A 185 -7.25 5.33 15.90
CA GLN A 185 -6.54 4.84 14.72
C GLN A 185 -5.62 3.68 15.07
N THR A 186 -4.95 3.74 16.23
CA THR A 186 -4.12 2.63 16.76
C THR A 186 -4.96 1.40 17.04
N ASP A 187 -6.10 1.55 17.73
CA ASP A 187 -7.00 0.44 18.05
C ASP A 187 -7.55 -0.22 16.79
N ALA A 188 -7.93 0.58 15.78
CA ALA A 188 -8.39 0.07 14.48
C ALA A 188 -7.29 -0.73 13.77
N TYR A 189 -6.04 -0.27 13.84
CA TYR A 189 -4.90 -0.96 13.25
C TYR A 189 -4.53 -2.24 14.01
N VAL A 190 -4.58 -2.22 15.34
CA VAL A 190 -4.39 -3.43 16.16
C VAL A 190 -5.45 -4.47 15.80
N ALA A 191 -6.72 -4.08 15.66
CA ALA A 191 -7.77 -5.00 15.22
C ALA A 191 -7.50 -5.59 13.82
N LEU A 192 -6.98 -4.79 12.88
CA LEU A 192 -6.51 -5.30 11.59
C LEU A 192 -5.39 -6.33 11.77
N LEU A 193 -4.38 -6.04 12.61
CA LEU A 193 -3.27 -6.96 12.85
C LEU A 193 -3.73 -8.27 13.52
N GLU A 194 -4.71 -8.22 14.42
CA GLU A 194 -5.30 -9.43 15.00
C GLU A 194 -6.02 -10.27 13.94
N ALA A 195 -6.72 -9.61 13.01
CA ALA A 195 -7.33 -10.28 11.88
C ALA A 195 -6.28 -10.83 10.89
N VAL A 196 -5.14 -10.16 10.72
CA VAL A 196 -3.98 -10.64 9.94
C VAL A 196 -3.35 -11.86 10.60
N ARG A 197 -3.21 -11.86 11.93
CA ARG A 197 -2.70 -12.99 12.70
C ARG A 197 -3.50 -14.26 12.42
N LEU A 198 -4.84 -14.17 12.50
CA LEU A 198 -5.71 -15.31 12.23
C LEU A 198 -5.52 -15.85 10.80
N ASP A 199 -5.42 -14.95 9.82
CA ASP A 199 -5.16 -15.35 8.44
C ASP A 199 -3.78 -15.97 8.26
N LEU A 200 -2.73 -15.45 8.90
CA LEU A 200 -1.38 -16.01 8.82
C LEU A 200 -1.32 -17.42 9.40
N LEU A 201 -1.96 -17.66 10.55
CA LEU A 201 -2.01 -18.99 11.17
C LEU A 201 -2.79 -19.99 10.32
N ARG A 202 -3.82 -19.53 9.58
CA ARG A 202 -4.55 -20.36 8.61
C ARG A 202 -3.74 -20.61 7.34
N VAL A 203 -3.15 -19.57 6.77
CA VAL A 203 -2.42 -19.64 5.50
C VAL A 203 -1.14 -20.45 5.68
N PHE A 204 -0.41 -20.31 6.79
CA PHE A 204 0.88 -20.98 7.05
C PHE A 204 0.82 -21.89 8.28
N PRO A 205 -0.02 -22.94 8.27
CA PRO A 205 -0.25 -23.77 9.44
C PRO A 205 1.03 -24.50 9.83
N GLY A 206 1.42 -24.39 11.11
CA GLY A 206 2.61 -25.04 11.67
C GLY A 206 3.95 -24.52 11.15
N GLN A 207 3.97 -23.45 10.36
CA GLN A 207 5.20 -22.82 9.89
C GLN A 207 5.57 -21.62 10.77
N PRO A 208 6.86 -21.26 10.86
CA PRO A 208 7.28 -19.99 11.44
C PRO A 208 6.64 -18.80 10.72
N ILE A 209 6.15 -17.82 11.49
CA ILE A 209 5.62 -16.56 10.96
C ILE A 209 6.73 -15.51 11.01
N THR A 210 7.30 -15.20 9.85
CA THR A 210 8.34 -14.19 9.69
C THR A 210 7.73 -12.80 9.50
N MET A 211 8.50 -11.73 9.78
CA MET A 211 8.06 -10.36 9.47
C MET A 211 7.80 -10.13 7.98
N ARG A 212 8.43 -10.92 7.09
CA ARG A 212 8.12 -10.94 5.67
C ARG A 212 6.68 -11.40 5.42
N LYS A 213 6.26 -12.50 6.04
CA LYS A 213 4.86 -12.99 6.00
C LYS A 213 3.90 -11.96 6.60
N VAL A 214 4.26 -11.33 7.72
CA VAL A 214 3.43 -10.28 8.34
C VAL A 214 3.21 -9.10 7.40
N ARG A 215 4.28 -8.49 6.87
CA ARG A 215 4.17 -7.35 5.93
C ARG A 215 3.38 -7.72 4.67
N TRP A 216 3.63 -8.90 4.12
CA TRP A 216 2.88 -9.41 2.96
C TRP A 216 1.38 -9.57 3.26
N ALA A 217 1.05 -10.08 4.44
CA ALA A 217 -0.32 -10.30 4.85
C ALA A 217 -1.06 -8.99 5.15
N VAL A 218 -0.40 -8.02 5.77
CA VAL A 218 -0.94 -6.66 5.96
C VAL A 218 -1.28 -6.04 4.61
N ASP A 219 -0.35 -5.99 3.65
CA ASP A 219 -0.61 -5.43 2.31
C ASP A 219 -1.71 -6.22 1.57
N THR A 220 -1.73 -7.55 1.68
CA THR A 220 -2.79 -8.38 1.09
C THR A 220 -4.16 -8.03 1.65
N LYS A 221 -4.28 -7.93 2.97
CA LYS A 221 -5.56 -7.66 3.64
C LYS A 221 -6.05 -6.24 3.42
N VAL A 222 -5.15 -5.24 3.48
CA VAL A 222 -5.48 -3.83 3.22
C VAL A 222 -5.91 -3.63 1.76
N GLN A 223 -5.19 -4.19 0.80
CA GLN A 223 -5.42 -3.91 -0.63
C GLN A 223 -6.47 -4.83 -1.28
N GLN A 224 -6.69 -6.04 -0.76
CA GLN A 224 -7.58 -7.03 -1.40
C GLN A 224 -8.56 -7.71 -0.44
N GLY A 225 -8.53 -7.41 0.86
CA GLY A 225 -9.50 -7.86 1.87
C GLY A 225 -9.38 -9.32 2.31
N PHE A 226 -8.95 -10.23 1.43
CA PHE A 226 -8.94 -11.66 1.70
C PHE A 226 -7.77 -12.40 1.03
N PHE A 227 -7.45 -13.55 1.60
CA PHE A 227 -6.43 -14.50 1.14
C PHE A 227 -7.07 -15.65 0.35
N PRO A 228 -6.28 -16.44 -0.41
CA PRO A 228 -6.80 -17.66 -1.04
C PRO A 228 -7.49 -18.59 -0.04
N ILE A 229 -8.54 -19.27 -0.51
CA ILE A 229 -9.29 -20.27 0.26
C ILE A 229 -8.46 -21.54 0.45
N ASP A 230 -8.80 -22.35 1.44
CA ASP A 230 -8.00 -23.50 1.87
C ASP A 230 -7.83 -24.55 0.75
N GLU A 231 -8.84 -24.75 -0.09
CA GLU A 231 -8.75 -25.64 -1.26
C GLU A 231 -7.67 -25.18 -2.25
N ASP A 232 -7.63 -23.88 -2.55
CA ASP A 232 -6.65 -23.31 -3.46
C ASP A 232 -5.23 -23.40 -2.89
N LEU A 233 -5.08 -23.17 -1.57
CA LEU A 233 -3.81 -23.31 -0.85
C LEU A 233 -3.31 -24.76 -0.92
N ALA A 234 -4.17 -25.73 -0.58
CA ALA A 234 -3.84 -27.15 -0.60
C ALA A 234 -3.45 -27.61 -2.01
N ARG A 235 -4.23 -27.22 -3.02
CA ARG A 235 -3.96 -27.53 -4.43
C ARG A 235 -2.64 -26.93 -4.90
N LEU A 236 -2.33 -25.68 -4.54
CA LEU A 236 -1.05 -25.05 -4.88
C LEU A 236 0.10 -25.83 -4.23
N ARG A 237 0.02 -26.09 -2.92
CA ARG A 237 1.08 -26.80 -2.17
C ARG A 237 1.33 -28.21 -2.68
N ALA A 238 0.27 -28.95 -3.02
CA ALA A 238 0.41 -30.27 -3.64
C ALA A 238 1.18 -30.19 -4.98
N LYS A 239 0.89 -29.18 -5.81
CA LYS A 239 1.62 -28.95 -7.06
C LYS A 239 3.07 -28.55 -6.82
N LEU A 240 3.34 -27.72 -5.81
CA LEU A 240 4.71 -27.34 -5.45
C LEU A 240 5.52 -28.52 -4.92
N ALA A 241 4.91 -29.39 -4.11
CA ALA A 241 5.57 -30.57 -3.55
C ALA A 241 5.85 -31.65 -4.61
N ALA A 242 4.96 -31.83 -5.59
CA ALA A 242 5.15 -32.78 -6.69
C ALA A 242 6.07 -32.27 -7.81
N MET A 243 6.51 -31.01 -7.76
CA MET A 243 7.26 -30.37 -8.82
C MET A 243 8.70 -30.93 -8.91
N PRO A 244 9.17 -31.36 -10.09
CA PRO A 244 10.57 -31.70 -10.28
C PRO A 244 11.47 -30.49 -9.97
N PRO A 245 12.59 -30.66 -9.23
CA PRO A 245 13.45 -29.54 -8.86
C PRO A 245 13.94 -28.68 -10.04
N GLY A 246 14.19 -29.31 -11.20
CA GLY A 246 14.61 -28.62 -12.42
C GLY A 246 13.55 -27.71 -13.06
N GLU A 247 12.26 -27.88 -12.73
CA GLU A 247 11.20 -27.03 -13.25
C GLU A 247 10.97 -25.76 -12.41
N ARG A 248 11.43 -25.76 -11.15
CA ARG A 248 11.11 -24.75 -10.14
C ARG A 248 11.32 -23.32 -10.65
N TRP A 249 12.50 -23.04 -11.19
CA TRP A 249 12.86 -21.70 -11.63
C TRP A 249 12.16 -21.29 -12.92
N THR A 250 11.92 -22.22 -13.83
CA THR A 250 11.13 -21.97 -15.05
C THR A 250 9.69 -21.57 -14.70
N ARG A 251 9.08 -22.21 -13.70
CA ARG A 251 7.72 -21.85 -13.25
C ARG A 251 7.68 -20.46 -12.62
N LEU A 252 8.70 -20.09 -11.84
CA LEU A 252 8.76 -18.75 -11.26
C LEU A 252 9.02 -17.66 -12.32
N ARG A 253 9.91 -17.91 -13.29
CA ARG A 253 10.12 -16.99 -14.43
C ARG A 253 8.83 -16.72 -15.18
N ALA A 254 8.01 -17.74 -15.41
CA ALA A 254 6.72 -17.57 -16.08
C ALA A 254 5.77 -16.60 -15.33
N ILE A 255 5.84 -16.55 -13.99
CA ILE A 255 5.08 -15.57 -13.19
C ILE A 255 5.63 -14.15 -13.42
N PHE A 256 6.95 -13.98 -13.46
CA PHE A 256 7.57 -12.68 -13.74
C PHE A 256 7.33 -12.23 -15.19
N ASP A 257 7.33 -13.15 -16.14
CA ASP A 257 6.98 -12.88 -17.54
C ASP A 257 5.51 -12.48 -17.69
N TRP A 258 4.60 -13.14 -16.95
CA TRP A 258 3.19 -12.73 -16.89
C TRP A 258 3.05 -11.30 -16.38
N TYR A 259 3.72 -10.96 -15.27
CA TYR A 259 3.70 -9.60 -14.72
C TYR A 259 4.28 -8.60 -15.73
N GLY A 260 5.45 -8.90 -16.32
CA GLY A 260 6.10 -8.03 -17.29
C GLY A 260 5.27 -7.82 -18.55
N ALA A 261 4.62 -8.88 -19.06
CA ALA A 261 3.72 -8.78 -20.20
C ALA A 261 2.50 -7.92 -19.88
N LEU A 262 1.86 -8.15 -18.73
CA LEU A 262 0.69 -7.39 -18.30
C LEU A 262 1.04 -5.90 -18.13
N ALA A 263 2.16 -5.59 -17.49
CA ALA A 263 2.62 -4.23 -17.22
C ALA A 263 2.97 -3.42 -18.47
N ARG A 264 3.25 -4.08 -19.61
CA ARG A 264 3.50 -3.42 -20.90
C ARG A 264 2.24 -3.14 -21.71
N THR A 265 1.06 -3.49 -21.20
CA THR A 265 -0.21 -3.14 -21.85
C THR A 265 -0.56 -1.66 -21.64
N ILE A 266 -1.47 -1.14 -22.45
CA ILE A 266 -1.75 0.31 -22.56
C ILE A 266 -2.37 0.91 -21.28
N ASP A 267 -3.09 0.12 -20.49
CA ASP A 267 -3.85 0.56 -19.31
C ASP A 267 -3.15 0.16 -17.99
N GLN A 268 -1.91 0.61 -17.82
CA GLN A 268 -1.03 0.23 -16.68
C GLN A 268 -0.30 1.44 -16.09
N ASP A 269 -0.97 2.59 -16.04
CA ASP A 269 -0.41 3.82 -15.46
C ASP A 269 0.13 3.57 -14.04
N GLY A 270 1.36 4.00 -13.80
CA GLY A 270 2.09 3.83 -12.54
C GLY A 270 3.02 2.61 -12.50
N ILE A 271 2.71 1.54 -13.24
CA ILE A 271 3.46 0.26 -13.24
C ILE A 271 4.52 0.22 -14.34
N GLN A 272 4.24 0.87 -15.48
CA GLN A 272 5.14 0.89 -16.64
C GLN A 272 6.56 1.39 -16.31
N ARG A 273 6.71 2.23 -15.28
CA ARG A 273 8.00 2.76 -14.82
C ARG A 273 8.79 1.77 -13.96
N ASP A 274 8.12 0.75 -13.42
CA ASP A 274 8.67 -0.21 -12.47
C ASP A 274 9.01 -1.54 -13.14
N ALA A 275 8.18 -1.98 -14.09
CA ALA A 275 8.18 -3.36 -14.57
C ALA A 275 9.49 -3.83 -15.21
N ALA A 276 10.13 -3.01 -16.04
CA ALA A 276 11.39 -3.37 -16.67
C ALA A 276 12.49 -3.65 -15.63
N TRP A 277 12.61 -2.76 -14.64
CA TRP A 277 13.53 -2.90 -13.52
C TRP A 277 13.19 -4.13 -12.67
N ASN A 278 11.91 -4.31 -12.32
CA ASN A 278 11.46 -5.44 -11.52
C ASN A 278 11.78 -6.78 -12.17
N VAL A 279 11.43 -6.96 -13.44
CA VAL A 279 11.68 -8.21 -14.18
C VAL A 279 13.17 -8.50 -14.27
N GLU A 280 14.00 -7.49 -14.55
CA GLU A 280 15.46 -7.62 -14.58
C GLU A 280 16.01 -8.07 -13.21
N GLN A 281 15.66 -7.35 -12.15
CA GLN A 281 16.18 -7.60 -10.81
C GLN A 281 15.71 -8.95 -10.25
N TRP A 282 14.44 -9.29 -10.42
CA TRP A 282 13.90 -10.55 -9.95
C TRP A 282 14.40 -11.74 -10.79
N GLY A 283 14.63 -11.53 -12.09
CA GLY A 283 15.30 -12.51 -12.96
C GLY A 283 16.73 -12.79 -12.48
N CYS A 284 17.50 -11.73 -12.22
CA CYS A 284 18.84 -11.80 -11.64
C CYS A 284 18.85 -12.61 -10.32
N MET A 285 17.88 -12.41 -9.44
CA MET A 285 17.78 -13.19 -8.19
C MET A 285 17.57 -14.69 -8.44
N ILE A 286 16.85 -15.07 -9.50
CA ILE A 286 16.73 -16.48 -9.91
C ILE A 286 18.09 -17.00 -10.39
N ASP A 287 18.76 -16.23 -11.26
CA ASP A 287 20.05 -16.62 -11.84
C ASP A 287 21.14 -16.85 -10.78
N PHE A 288 21.13 -16.07 -9.70
CA PHE A 288 22.09 -16.19 -8.60
C PHE A 288 21.60 -17.03 -7.40
N GLY A 289 20.45 -17.70 -7.52
CA GLY A 289 19.93 -18.56 -6.45
C GLY A 289 19.62 -17.82 -5.15
N MET A 290 19.25 -16.54 -5.24
CA MET A 290 18.98 -15.67 -4.09
C MET A 290 17.55 -15.79 -3.53
N ILE A 291 16.71 -16.64 -4.12
CA ILE A 291 15.31 -16.82 -3.72
C ILE A 291 15.20 -18.03 -2.79
N ASP A 292 14.86 -17.77 -1.54
CA ASP A 292 14.67 -18.80 -0.50
C ASP A 292 13.33 -19.57 -0.67
N PRO A 293 13.15 -20.72 0.01
CA PRO A 293 11.91 -21.49 -0.08
C PRO A 293 10.63 -20.74 0.33
N GLU A 294 10.71 -19.87 1.34
CA GLU A 294 9.58 -19.06 1.79
C GLU A 294 9.19 -18.05 0.71
N GLN A 295 10.17 -17.33 0.15
CA GLN A 295 9.95 -16.38 -0.94
C GLN A 295 9.31 -17.05 -2.15
N TYR A 296 9.78 -18.24 -2.51
CA TYR A 296 9.23 -19.00 -3.62
C TYR A 296 7.74 -19.35 -3.41
N GLU A 297 7.37 -19.89 -2.24
CA GLU A 297 5.96 -20.20 -1.93
C GLU A 297 5.11 -18.92 -1.92
N MET A 298 5.60 -17.86 -1.27
CA MET A 298 4.89 -16.59 -1.15
C MET A 298 4.67 -15.90 -2.51
N LEU A 299 5.60 -16.03 -3.47
CA LEU A 299 5.41 -15.50 -4.83
C LEU A 299 4.31 -16.24 -5.57
N HIS A 300 4.18 -17.56 -5.37
CA HIS A 300 3.09 -18.34 -5.96
C HIS A 300 1.73 -18.00 -5.32
N LEU A 301 1.70 -17.81 -3.99
CA LEU A 301 0.51 -17.33 -3.29
C LEU A 301 0.09 -15.93 -3.76
N THR A 302 1.08 -15.04 -3.92
CA THR A 302 0.88 -13.68 -4.43
C THR A 302 0.33 -13.72 -5.84
N PHE A 303 0.92 -14.50 -6.74
CA PHE A 303 0.41 -14.68 -8.11
C PHE A 303 -1.03 -15.20 -8.12
N LEU A 304 -1.33 -16.24 -7.33
CA LEU A 304 -2.66 -16.83 -7.23
C LEU A 304 -3.71 -15.80 -6.82
N ARG A 305 -3.37 -14.91 -5.87
CA ARG A 305 -4.27 -13.85 -5.43
C ARG A 305 -4.33 -12.69 -6.44
N SER A 306 -3.19 -12.20 -6.91
CA SER A 306 -3.11 -11.03 -7.79
C SER A 306 -3.74 -11.27 -9.16
N ARG A 307 -3.62 -12.47 -9.75
CA ARG A 307 -4.25 -12.79 -11.04
C ARG A 307 -5.80 -12.79 -11.02
N THR A 308 -6.38 -12.77 -9.82
CA THR A 308 -7.83 -12.68 -9.60
C THR A 308 -8.24 -11.36 -8.94
N ALA A 309 -7.35 -10.35 -8.95
CA ALA A 309 -7.72 -9.00 -8.54
C ALA A 309 -8.78 -8.45 -9.52
N ILE A 310 -9.94 -8.07 -8.98
CA ILE A 310 -11.07 -7.50 -9.74
C ILE A 310 -11.11 -6.00 -9.45
N GLY A 311 -11.41 -5.19 -10.46
CA GLY A 311 -11.41 -3.72 -10.42
C GLY A 311 -10.51 -3.13 -11.51
N ASN A 312 -10.75 -1.87 -11.90
CA ASN A 312 -10.07 -1.15 -12.99
C ASN A 312 -9.64 -2.06 -14.16
N SER A 313 -10.56 -2.88 -14.67
CA SER A 313 -10.35 -3.74 -15.86
C SER A 313 -9.08 -4.60 -15.85
N GLY A 314 -8.61 -5.04 -14.69
CA GLY A 314 -7.41 -5.89 -14.55
C GLY A 314 -6.11 -5.14 -14.25
N ARG A 315 -6.11 -3.80 -14.24
CA ARG A 315 -4.96 -2.96 -13.86
C ARG A 315 -4.41 -3.29 -12.47
N TRP A 316 -5.28 -3.65 -11.52
CA TRP A 316 -4.87 -4.00 -10.16
C TRP A 316 -4.03 -5.28 -10.07
N GLN A 317 -4.07 -6.16 -11.08
CA GLN A 317 -3.38 -7.45 -10.99
C GLN A 317 -1.85 -7.25 -10.94
N ALA A 318 -1.29 -6.45 -11.83
CA ALA A 318 0.15 -6.17 -11.85
C ALA A 318 0.58 -5.31 -10.65
N LEU A 319 -0.18 -4.26 -10.31
CA LEU A 319 0.12 -3.37 -9.17
C LEU A 319 0.14 -4.13 -7.84
N THR A 320 -0.86 -4.98 -7.60
CA THR A 320 -0.93 -5.77 -6.37
C THR A 320 0.17 -6.84 -6.32
N PHE A 321 0.57 -7.38 -7.48
CA PHE A 321 1.66 -8.33 -7.56
C PHE A 321 3.00 -7.68 -7.22
N GLU A 322 3.37 -6.56 -7.87
CA GLU A 322 4.69 -5.94 -7.67
C GLU A 322 4.91 -5.44 -6.25
N ARG A 323 3.87 -4.89 -5.60
CA ARG A 323 3.93 -4.44 -4.21
C ARG A 323 4.35 -5.57 -3.28
N ARG A 324 3.73 -6.73 -3.46
CA ARG A 324 3.97 -7.90 -2.61
C ARG A 324 5.22 -8.65 -3.00
N ALA A 325 5.53 -8.74 -4.30
CA ALA A 325 6.79 -9.28 -4.77
C ALA A 325 7.97 -8.49 -4.19
N LYS A 326 7.90 -7.15 -4.17
CA LYS A 326 8.91 -6.30 -3.50
C LYS A 326 9.02 -6.59 -2.00
N ILE A 327 7.90 -6.75 -1.28
CA ILE A 327 7.91 -7.12 0.15
C ILE A 327 8.58 -8.49 0.35
N ILE A 328 8.25 -9.47 -0.49
CA ILE A 328 8.76 -10.85 -0.39
C ILE A 328 10.26 -10.89 -0.69
N LEU A 329 10.67 -10.28 -1.80
CA LEU A 329 12.03 -10.34 -2.32
C LEU A 329 12.98 -9.36 -1.62
N GLY A 330 12.45 -8.31 -1.00
CA GLY A 330 13.25 -7.19 -0.46
C GLY A 330 13.89 -6.33 -1.55
N ILE A 331 13.68 -6.68 -2.83
CA ILE A 331 14.20 -6.00 -4.01
C ILE A 331 13.02 -5.71 -4.94
N GLY A 332 12.93 -4.48 -5.45
CA GLY A 332 11.92 -4.09 -6.43
C GLY A 332 11.59 -2.60 -6.42
N SER A 333 10.78 -2.20 -7.38
CA SER A 333 10.27 -0.86 -7.63
C SER A 333 8.74 -0.86 -7.57
N VAL A 334 8.18 0.16 -6.93
CA VAL A 334 6.73 0.40 -6.86
C VAL A 334 6.53 1.90 -6.96
N SER A 335 5.67 2.34 -7.88
CA SER A 335 5.40 3.76 -8.13
C SER A 335 6.67 4.58 -8.39
N GLY A 336 7.65 3.97 -9.07
CA GLY A 336 8.96 4.57 -9.38
C GLY A 336 9.99 4.52 -8.24
N VAL A 337 9.63 4.02 -7.05
CA VAL A 337 10.53 3.95 -5.89
C VAL A 337 11.21 2.59 -5.83
N ARG A 338 12.49 2.56 -6.21
CA ARG A 338 13.35 1.38 -6.15
C ARG A 338 13.82 1.11 -4.72
N GLY A 339 13.93 -0.17 -4.36
CA GLY A 339 14.54 -0.64 -3.13
C GLY A 339 15.35 -1.90 -3.39
N GLY A 340 16.53 -1.98 -2.78
CA GLY A 340 17.48 -3.07 -3.01
C GLY A 340 18.06 -3.10 -4.43
N ASN A 341 19.01 -3.99 -4.64
CA ASN A 341 19.60 -4.30 -5.94
C ASN A 341 20.10 -5.74 -5.90
N CYS A 342 19.91 -6.49 -6.99
CA CYS A 342 20.56 -7.75 -7.22
C CYS A 342 21.97 -7.43 -7.74
N PRO A 343 23.04 -7.64 -6.94
CA PRO A 343 24.38 -7.42 -7.43
C PRO A 343 24.66 -8.49 -8.48
N ALA A 344 24.73 -8.11 -9.76
CA ALA A 344 25.46 -8.93 -10.71
C ALA A 344 26.88 -9.10 -10.15
N PRO A 345 27.49 -10.30 -10.17
CA PRO A 345 28.91 -10.43 -9.97
C PRO A 345 29.58 -9.52 -10.98
N ARG A 346 30.60 -8.77 -10.55
CA ARG A 346 31.54 -8.22 -11.51
C ARG A 346 32.02 -9.38 -12.37
N ALA A 347 31.89 -9.25 -13.68
CA ALA A 347 32.62 -10.10 -14.59
C ALA A 347 34.10 -9.75 -14.37
N ASP A 348 34.78 -10.57 -13.56
CA ASP A 348 36.23 -10.56 -13.45
C ASP A 348 36.83 -11.32 -14.64
#